data_AF-A0A3B0B2P5-F1
#
_entry.id   AF-A0A3B0B2P5-F1
#
_cell.length_a   1.000
_cell.length_b   1.000
_cell.length_c   1.000
_cell.angle_alpha   90.00
_cell.angle_beta   90.00
_cell.angle_gamma   90.00
#
_symmetry.space_group_name_H-M   'P 1'
#
loop_
_entity.id
_entity.type
_entity.pdbx_description
1 polymer ?
#
loop_
_entity_poly.entity_id
_entity_poly.type
_entity_poly.pdbx_seq_one_letter_code
_entity_poly.pdbx_strand_id
1 'polypeptide(L)'
;MLRPVDEFAEDLDAWDRLLAGWQRAEATSPFLVAYQHPGQVEGTAGGLREHGGRLTLRARVNYAGLESGYDYTLEQARQRLAPTPAEREAIADADLEHELQRLRVRRDARRLLDAEESADTAIPAPTRLDAFLDEPDVDAVYRVDRLLPTGGNVLFPAPAKAGKSTTIGNLARSFADGDPFLGVFAVQPAHVVLIDNELDPRGLRRWLREQEIQRPENVSVVSLRGRTASFDIIDPTTRARWADVLRGADVLIFDCLRPVLDALGLDENRDAGQFLVALDALKVEAGISEAILVHHMGHAGERARGDSRLLGWPDVTWKITLERPDDPASSPRFFSAFGRDVSVPETQLEYDAARRRMSVTGMSRRDVAVEVAVAALVELLAANPGGLSQAAIEDALVKGAGIPRSDVRQATHVAQQRALSVVVPGPRGAKLHVSLPHLATSPDLAATSPASTPVTSPPP
;
A
#
# COMPACT_ATOMS: atom_id res chain seq x y z
N MET A 1 -61.92 14.00 -51.88
CA MET A 1 -62.06 15.45 -52.16
C MET A 1 -61.47 16.19 -50.96
N LEU A 2 -60.38 16.92 -51.16
CA LEU A 2 -59.74 17.73 -50.11
C LEU A 2 -60.57 19.00 -49.89
N ARG A 3 -60.98 19.29 -48.65
CA ARG A 3 -61.59 20.56 -48.28
C ARG A 3 -60.52 21.46 -47.64
N PRO A 4 -60.52 22.78 -47.91
CA PRO A 4 -59.78 23.74 -47.09
C PRO A 4 -60.30 23.69 -45.65
N VAL A 5 -59.42 23.87 -44.69
CA VAL A 5 -59.74 23.85 -43.26
C VAL A 5 -60.50 25.14 -42.92
N ASP A 6 -61.82 25.11 -43.00
CA ASP A 6 -62.69 26.12 -42.41
C ASP A 6 -63.19 25.59 -41.05
N GLU A 7 -62.86 26.37 -40.01
CA GLU A 7 -63.52 26.45 -38.70
C GLU A 7 -63.92 25.12 -38.01
N PHE A 8 -62.98 24.45 -37.34
CA PHE A 8 -63.30 23.58 -36.21
C PHE A 8 -62.31 23.76 -35.05
N ALA A 9 -62.88 24.07 -33.89
CA ALA A 9 -62.22 24.29 -32.63
C ALA A 9 -61.77 22.95 -32.02
N GLU A 10 -60.54 22.55 -32.29
CA GLU A 10 -59.72 21.82 -31.32
C GLU A 10 -58.23 22.10 -31.61
N ASP A 11 -57.66 22.94 -30.75
CA ASP A 11 -56.22 23.16 -30.50
C ASP A 11 -55.36 23.86 -31.57
N LEU A 12 -55.92 24.81 -32.32
CA LEU A 12 -55.14 25.72 -33.19
C LEU A 12 -54.04 26.45 -32.41
N ASP A 13 -54.31 26.89 -31.17
CA ASP A 13 -53.32 27.57 -30.31
C ASP A 13 -52.11 26.69 -29.97
N ALA A 14 -52.28 25.37 -29.77
CA ALA A 14 -51.13 24.49 -29.52
C ALA A 14 -50.32 24.22 -30.79
N TRP A 15 -50.97 24.18 -31.95
CA TRP A 15 -50.27 24.13 -33.24
C TRP A 15 -49.54 25.44 -33.54
N ASP A 16 -50.15 26.60 -33.28
CA ASP A 16 -49.53 27.91 -33.44
C ASP A 16 -48.33 28.07 -32.51
N ARG A 17 -48.41 27.58 -31.27
CA ARG A 17 -47.25 27.52 -30.36
C ARG A 17 -46.14 26.59 -30.85
N LEU A 18 -46.48 25.41 -31.37
CA LEU A 18 -45.49 24.46 -31.90
C LEU A 18 -44.79 25.01 -33.16
N LEU A 19 -45.52 25.75 -33.98
CA LEU A 19 -45.03 26.35 -35.22
C LEU A 19 -44.43 27.76 -35.00
N ALA A 20 -44.47 28.29 -33.77
CA ALA A 20 -43.88 29.57 -33.44
C ALA A 20 -42.37 29.55 -33.74
N GLY A 21 -41.92 30.44 -34.62
CA GLY A 21 -40.54 30.51 -35.08
C GLY A 21 -40.22 29.69 -36.34
N TRP A 22 -41.17 28.90 -36.87
CA TRP A 22 -41.04 28.31 -38.20
C TRP A 22 -41.24 29.38 -39.28
N GLN A 23 -40.40 29.38 -40.31
CA GLN A 23 -40.53 30.33 -41.41
C GLN A 23 -41.58 29.84 -42.40
N ARG A 24 -42.46 30.74 -42.85
CA ARG A 24 -43.44 30.42 -43.88
C ARG A 24 -42.71 30.23 -45.21
N ALA A 25 -42.85 29.06 -45.82
CA ALA A 25 -42.22 28.73 -47.10
C ALA A 25 -43.23 28.89 -48.25
N GLU A 26 -42.73 29.11 -49.48
CA GLU A 26 -43.56 29.09 -50.67
C GLU A 26 -44.20 27.71 -50.86
N ALA A 27 -45.53 27.67 -50.87
CA ALA A 27 -46.27 26.44 -51.07
C ALA A 27 -46.34 26.12 -52.57
N THR A 28 -46.06 24.88 -52.94
CA THR A 28 -46.26 24.35 -54.30
C THR A 28 -47.73 24.20 -54.69
N SER A 29 -48.67 24.51 -53.78
CA SER A 29 -50.11 24.49 -54.02
C SER A 29 -50.77 25.69 -53.35
N PRO A 30 -51.70 26.40 -54.04
CA PRO A 30 -52.38 27.57 -53.49
C PRO A 30 -53.34 27.26 -52.32
N PHE A 31 -53.58 25.98 -52.03
CA PHE A 31 -54.49 25.53 -50.96
C PHE A 31 -53.76 25.06 -49.69
N LEU A 32 -52.45 25.27 -49.58
CA LEU A 32 -51.66 24.82 -48.44
C LEU A 32 -50.77 25.95 -47.91
N VAL A 33 -50.64 26.00 -46.58
CA VAL A 33 -49.60 26.80 -45.94
C VAL A 33 -48.42 25.88 -45.65
N ALA A 34 -47.23 26.22 -46.15
CA ALA A 34 -46.01 25.46 -45.87
C ALA A 34 -45.17 26.18 -44.81
N TYR A 35 -44.65 25.43 -43.85
CA TYR A 35 -43.72 25.91 -42.84
C TYR A 35 -42.38 25.17 -42.94
N GLN A 36 -41.28 25.90 -42.71
CA GLN A 36 -39.92 25.37 -42.66
C GLN A 36 -39.36 25.50 -41.24
N HIS A 37 -38.88 24.38 -40.69
CA HIS A 37 -38.27 24.34 -39.36
C HIS A 37 -36.86 24.99 -39.38
N PRO A 38 -36.51 25.85 -38.41
CA PRO A 38 -35.24 26.60 -38.40
C PRO A 38 -33.97 25.72 -38.36
N GLY A 39 -34.09 24.48 -37.87
CA GLY A 39 -32.97 23.56 -37.67
C GLY A 39 -32.78 22.49 -38.76
N GLN A 40 -33.53 22.50 -39.87
CA GLN A 40 -33.37 21.53 -40.96
C GLN A 40 -33.14 22.20 -42.31
N VAL A 41 -32.11 21.75 -43.02
CA VAL A 41 -31.72 22.26 -44.35
C VAL A 41 -32.42 21.48 -45.48
N GLU A 42 -32.95 20.29 -45.21
CA GLU A 42 -33.74 19.50 -46.18
C GLU A 42 -34.89 18.75 -45.48
N GLY A 43 -36.07 18.72 -46.11
CA GLY A 43 -37.10 17.71 -45.81
C GLY A 43 -38.18 18.02 -44.76
N THR A 44 -38.55 19.28 -44.55
CA THR A 44 -39.84 19.60 -43.90
C THR A 44 -40.49 20.82 -44.55
N ALA A 45 -41.11 20.63 -45.72
CA ALA A 45 -42.12 21.56 -46.24
C ALA A 45 -43.48 20.92 -45.97
N GLY A 46 -44.13 21.36 -44.92
CA GLY A 46 -45.34 20.72 -44.41
C GLY A 46 -46.42 21.71 -44.02
N GLY A 47 -47.67 21.34 -44.31
CA GLY A 47 -48.84 22.13 -43.96
C GLY A 47 -49.77 21.36 -43.04
N LEU A 48 -50.45 22.09 -42.17
CA LEU A 48 -51.53 21.54 -41.37
C LEU A 48 -52.65 21.07 -42.29
N ARG A 49 -53.14 19.85 -42.07
CA ARG A 49 -54.23 19.25 -42.83
C ARG A 49 -55.18 18.50 -41.93
N GLU A 50 -56.44 18.47 -42.33
CA GLU A 50 -57.42 17.58 -41.74
C GLU A 50 -57.32 16.19 -42.37
N HIS A 51 -57.17 15.17 -41.53
CA HIS A 51 -57.21 13.77 -41.95
C HIS A 51 -58.05 12.97 -40.94
N GLY A 52 -59.18 12.41 -41.39
CA GLY A 52 -60.08 11.62 -40.55
C GLY A 52 -60.71 12.41 -39.40
N GLY A 53 -60.99 13.71 -39.58
CA GLY A 53 -61.60 14.57 -38.55
C GLY A 53 -60.61 15.14 -37.52
N ARG A 54 -59.30 15.03 -37.74
CA ARG A 54 -58.25 15.58 -36.86
C ARG A 54 -57.22 16.40 -37.63
N LEU A 55 -56.69 17.43 -36.98
CA LEU A 55 -55.61 18.27 -37.49
C LEU A 55 -54.26 17.55 -37.34
N THR A 56 -53.51 17.48 -38.44
CA THR A 56 -52.21 16.79 -38.53
C THR A 56 -51.19 17.64 -39.27
N LEU A 57 -49.91 17.53 -38.91
CA LEU A 57 -48.80 18.16 -39.63
C LEU A 57 -48.23 17.18 -40.65
N ARG A 58 -48.39 17.49 -41.94
CA ARG A 58 -47.81 16.68 -43.01
C ARG A 58 -46.36 17.06 -43.29
N ALA A 59 -45.38 16.28 -42.86
CA ALA A 59 -43.99 16.50 -43.23
C ALA A 59 -43.64 15.77 -44.53
N ARG A 60 -42.97 16.46 -45.47
CA ARG A 60 -42.40 15.82 -46.67
C ARG A 60 -40.92 15.61 -46.50
N VAL A 61 -40.49 14.35 -46.48
CA VAL A 61 -39.07 13.99 -46.45
C VAL A 61 -38.66 13.57 -47.86
N ASN A 62 -37.59 14.17 -48.38
CA ASN A 62 -36.97 13.73 -49.62
C ASN A 62 -35.87 12.74 -49.25
N TYR A 63 -36.09 11.45 -49.54
CA TYR A 63 -35.06 10.43 -49.39
C TYR A 63 -34.66 9.98 -50.80
N ALA A 64 -33.42 10.33 -51.20
CA ALA A 64 -32.84 9.89 -52.47
C ALA A 64 -33.72 10.14 -53.73
N GLY A 65 -34.42 11.29 -53.78
CA GLY A 65 -35.24 11.69 -54.92
C GLY A 65 -36.69 11.16 -54.90
N LEU A 66 -37.10 10.45 -53.85
CA LEU A 66 -38.49 10.04 -53.62
C LEU A 66 -39.13 10.93 -52.55
N GLU A 67 -40.15 11.69 -52.93
CA GLU A 67 -40.97 12.46 -51.97
C GLU A 67 -41.96 11.52 -51.26
N SER A 68 -41.77 11.32 -49.95
CA SER A 68 -42.76 10.66 -49.10
C SER A 68 -43.33 11.65 -48.08
N GLY A 69 -44.66 11.68 -47.99
CA GLY A 69 -45.38 12.53 -47.03
C GLY A 69 -45.90 11.72 -45.85
N TYR A 70 -45.57 12.14 -44.63
CA TYR A 70 -46.06 11.54 -43.39
C TYR A 70 -46.91 12.55 -42.63
N ASP A 71 -48.07 12.13 -42.14
CA ASP A 71 -48.97 12.97 -41.34
C ASP A 71 -48.75 12.67 -39.85
N TYR A 72 -48.40 13.70 -39.07
CA TYR A 72 -48.13 13.60 -37.63
C TYR A 72 -49.26 14.22 -36.81
N THR A 73 -49.65 13.53 -35.73
CA THR A 73 -50.42 14.15 -34.64
C THR A 73 -49.55 15.17 -33.87
N LEU A 74 -50.18 16.05 -33.09
CA LEU A 74 -49.46 17.06 -32.29
C LEU A 74 -48.42 16.45 -31.36
N GLU A 75 -48.76 15.33 -30.69
CA GLU A 75 -47.84 14.62 -29.79
C GLU A 75 -46.66 14.01 -30.55
N GLN A 76 -46.92 13.38 -31.71
CA GLN A 76 -45.88 12.82 -32.56
C GLN A 76 -44.95 13.91 -33.14
N ALA A 77 -45.50 15.08 -33.46
CA ALA A 77 -44.72 16.22 -33.92
C ALA A 77 -43.77 16.72 -32.81
N ARG A 78 -44.26 16.88 -31.57
CA ARG A 78 -43.43 17.25 -30.40
C ARG A 78 -42.29 16.27 -30.13
N GLN A 79 -42.50 14.97 -30.35
CA GLN A 79 -41.48 13.95 -30.11
C GLN A 79 -40.43 13.84 -31.24
N ARG A 80 -40.81 14.16 -32.49
CA ARG A 80 -39.95 13.94 -33.68
C ARG A 80 -39.20 15.19 -34.14
N LEU A 81 -39.68 16.38 -33.80
CA LEU A 81 -39.05 17.64 -34.19
C LEU A 81 -37.98 18.00 -33.15
N ALA A 82 -36.74 18.17 -33.61
CA ALA A 82 -35.63 18.49 -32.72
C ALA A 82 -35.90 19.83 -32.00
N PRO A 83 -35.64 19.94 -30.68
CA PRO A 83 -35.87 21.18 -29.94
C PRO A 83 -35.12 22.33 -30.59
N THR A 84 -35.78 23.49 -30.66
CA THR A 84 -35.21 24.73 -31.16
C THR A 84 -33.96 25.11 -30.34
N PRO A 85 -33.05 25.96 -30.85
CA PRO A 85 -31.89 26.41 -30.10
C PRO A 85 -32.24 26.98 -28.72
N ALA A 86 -33.34 27.75 -28.60
CA ALA A 86 -33.81 28.31 -27.33
C ALA A 86 -34.34 27.24 -26.35
N GLU A 87 -35.02 26.21 -26.86
CA GLU A 87 -35.47 25.07 -26.04
C GLU A 87 -34.29 24.20 -25.58
N ARG A 88 -33.24 24.05 -26.41
CA ARG A 88 -32.01 23.35 -26.00
C ARG A 88 -31.26 24.09 -24.90
N GLU A 89 -31.19 25.41 -24.98
CA GLU A 89 -30.56 26.26 -23.97
C GLU A 89 -31.33 26.18 -22.64
N ALA A 90 -32.66 26.26 -22.68
CA ALA A 90 -33.50 26.11 -21.49
C ALA A 90 -33.41 24.70 -20.85
N ILE A 91 -33.32 23.63 -21.65
CA ILE A 91 -33.10 22.26 -21.14
C ILE A 91 -31.70 22.15 -20.51
N ALA A 92 -30.66 22.70 -21.16
CA ALA A 92 -29.31 22.68 -20.63
C ALA A 92 -29.19 23.47 -19.31
N ASP A 93 -29.87 24.61 -19.18
CA ASP A 93 -29.94 25.40 -17.95
C ASP A 93 -30.67 24.65 -16.83
N ALA A 94 -31.77 23.95 -17.16
CA ALA A 94 -32.51 23.14 -16.20
C ALA A 94 -31.70 21.92 -15.72
N ASP A 95 -30.98 21.25 -16.63
CA ASP A 95 -30.08 20.13 -16.30
C ASP A 95 -28.90 20.60 -15.45
N LEU A 96 -28.33 21.78 -15.76
CA LEU A 96 -27.27 22.41 -14.98
C LEU A 96 -27.75 22.77 -13.57
N GLU A 97 -28.93 23.38 -13.43
CA GLU A 97 -29.50 23.69 -12.11
C GLU A 97 -29.80 22.40 -11.33
N HIS A 98 -30.29 21.35 -11.99
CA HIS A 98 -30.53 20.05 -11.35
C HIS A 98 -29.23 19.43 -10.82
N GLU A 99 -28.15 19.43 -11.61
CA GLU A 99 -26.85 18.93 -11.18
C GLU A 99 -26.23 19.80 -10.08
N LEU A 100 -26.33 21.13 -10.17
CA LEU A 100 -25.92 22.04 -9.11
C LEU A 100 -26.68 21.75 -7.80
N GLN A 101 -27.99 21.51 -7.89
CA GLN A 101 -28.80 21.17 -6.73
C GLN A 101 -28.41 19.82 -6.14
N ARG A 102 -28.13 18.81 -6.96
CA ARG A 102 -27.60 17.51 -6.48
C ARG A 102 -26.26 17.66 -5.76
N LEU A 103 -25.35 18.47 -6.31
CA LEU A 103 -24.05 18.76 -5.68
C LEU A 103 -24.21 19.51 -4.36
N ARG A 104 -25.11 20.51 -4.29
CA ARG A 104 -25.44 21.24 -3.06
C ARG A 104 -26.01 20.30 -2.00
N VAL A 105 -27.01 19.48 -2.34
CA VAL A 105 -27.60 18.51 -1.42
C VAL A 105 -26.57 17.53 -0.89
N ARG A 106 -25.70 16.99 -1.76
CA ARG A 106 -24.60 16.10 -1.32
C ARG A 106 -23.63 16.79 -0.37
N ARG A 107 -23.20 18.01 -0.70
CA ARG A 107 -22.30 18.79 0.15
C ARG A 107 -22.94 19.08 1.51
N ASP A 108 -24.21 19.50 1.51
CA ASP A 108 -24.91 19.89 2.74
C ASP A 108 -25.24 18.66 3.61
N ALA A 109 -25.61 17.53 3.00
CA ALA A 109 -25.77 16.25 3.69
C ALA A 109 -24.45 15.76 4.30
N ARG A 110 -23.33 15.86 3.55
CA ARG A 110 -22.01 15.53 4.08
C ARG A 110 -21.61 16.43 5.24
N ARG A 111 -21.84 17.74 5.13
CA ARG A 111 -21.57 18.70 6.20
C ARG A 111 -22.39 18.41 7.46
N LEU A 112 -23.66 18.03 7.31
CA LEU A 112 -24.52 17.67 8.44
C LEU A 112 -24.02 16.39 9.12
N LEU A 113 -23.69 15.37 8.35
CA LEU A 113 -23.11 14.13 8.86
C LEU A 113 -21.76 14.39 9.58
N ASP A 114 -20.85 15.14 8.96
CA ASP A 114 -19.57 15.50 9.57
C ASP A 114 -19.77 16.31 10.86
N ALA A 115 -20.79 17.18 10.92
CA ALA A 115 -21.11 17.97 12.11
C ALA A 115 -21.71 17.12 13.24
N GLU A 116 -22.54 16.12 12.91
CA GLU A 116 -23.04 15.13 13.86
C GLU A 116 -21.90 14.25 14.40
N GLU A 117 -21.01 13.77 13.53
CA GLU A 117 -19.84 12.95 13.89
C GLU A 117 -18.79 13.74 14.70
N SER A 118 -18.62 15.04 14.44
CA SER A 118 -17.63 15.87 15.13
C SER A 118 -18.08 16.36 16.51
N ALA A 119 -19.38 16.30 16.83
CA ALA A 119 -19.95 16.91 18.03
C ALA A 119 -19.38 16.34 19.35
N ASP A 120 -18.95 15.08 19.34
CA ASP A 120 -18.39 14.37 20.51
C ASP A 120 -16.87 14.21 20.47
N THR A 121 -16.19 14.82 19.48
CA THR A 121 -14.72 14.72 19.39
C THR A 121 -14.08 15.66 20.41
N ALA A 122 -13.53 15.09 21.49
CA ALA A 122 -12.75 15.84 22.46
C ALA A 122 -11.50 16.44 21.80
N ILE A 123 -11.46 17.77 21.67
CA ILE A 123 -10.28 18.49 21.21
C ILE A 123 -9.25 18.52 22.36
N PRO A 124 -8.02 18.01 22.18
CA PRO A 124 -6.99 18.09 23.20
C PRO A 124 -6.67 19.54 23.56
N ALA A 125 -6.57 19.84 24.86
CA ALA A 125 -6.14 21.16 25.30
C ALA A 125 -4.66 21.39 24.93
N PRO A 126 -4.30 22.57 24.39
CA PRO A 126 -2.91 22.86 24.07
C PRO A 126 -2.07 22.98 25.34
N THR A 127 -0.99 22.20 25.44
CA THR A 127 0.03 22.36 26.48
C THR A 127 1.04 23.43 26.04
N ARG A 128 1.38 24.36 26.94
CA ARG A 128 2.45 25.32 26.66
C ARG A 128 3.78 24.59 26.56
N LEU A 129 4.67 25.06 25.68
CA LEU A 129 5.95 24.40 25.44
C LEU A 129 6.82 24.29 26.70
N ASP A 130 6.82 25.29 27.58
CA ASP A 130 7.55 25.25 28.85
C ASP A 130 7.06 24.09 29.74
N ALA A 131 5.75 24.01 29.96
CA ALA A 131 5.14 22.91 30.71
C ALA A 131 5.35 21.53 30.05
N PHE A 132 5.36 21.46 28.72
CA PHE A 132 5.61 20.22 27.98
C PHE A 132 7.06 19.73 28.13
N LEU A 133 8.03 20.65 28.11
CA LEU A 133 9.46 20.32 28.26
C LEU A 133 9.87 20.06 29.72
N ASP A 134 9.05 20.47 30.70
CA ASP A 134 9.24 20.15 32.11
C ASP A 134 8.85 18.69 32.44
N GLU A 135 8.16 17.99 31.54
CA GLU A 135 7.93 16.55 31.67
C GLU A 135 9.25 15.80 31.45
N PRO A 136 9.65 14.88 32.35
CA PRO A 136 10.90 14.17 32.23
C PRO A 136 10.90 13.27 30.99
N ASP A 137 11.98 13.35 30.20
CA ASP A 137 12.21 12.43 29.09
C ASP A 137 12.24 10.99 29.63
N VAL A 138 11.29 10.17 29.18
CA VAL A 138 11.27 8.73 29.46
C VAL A 138 11.88 8.04 28.25
N ASP A 139 12.90 7.18 28.46
CA ASP A 139 13.49 6.39 27.38
C ASP A 139 12.40 5.68 26.56
N ALA A 140 12.59 5.60 25.25
CA ALA A 140 11.64 4.96 24.35
C ALA A 140 11.33 3.54 24.84
N VAL A 141 10.08 3.29 25.23
CA VAL A 141 9.63 1.96 25.65
C VAL A 141 9.29 1.17 24.39
N TYR A 142 9.87 -0.01 24.27
CA TYR A 142 9.63 -0.90 23.12
C TYR A 142 8.80 -2.10 23.54
N ARG A 143 7.71 -2.34 22.80
CA ARG A 143 6.93 -3.59 22.83
C ARG A 143 7.76 -4.75 22.27
N VAL A 144 8.52 -4.47 21.20
CA VAL A 144 9.58 -5.35 20.66
C VAL A 144 10.84 -4.53 20.53
N ASP A 145 11.87 -4.89 21.28
CA ASP A 145 13.14 -4.17 21.37
C ASP A 145 13.68 -3.78 19.98
N ARG A 146 13.99 -2.50 19.81
CA ARG A 146 14.51 -1.89 18.56
C ARG A 146 13.63 -2.06 17.32
N LEU A 147 12.40 -2.58 17.45
CA LEU A 147 11.53 -2.90 16.31
C LEU A 147 10.13 -2.28 16.40
N LEU A 148 9.54 -2.23 17.59
CA LEU A 148 8.20 -1.70 17.82
C LEU A 148 8.18 -0.86 19.10
N PRO A 149 8.23 0.46 19.00
CA PRO A 149 7.91 1.36 20.10
C PRO A 149 6.48 1.12 20.60
N THR A 150 6.23 1.27 21.90
CA THR A 150 4.87 1.16 22.45
C THR A 150 3.96 2.23 21.88
N GLY A 151 2.70 1.88 21.60
CA GLY A 151 1.75 2.77 20.91
C GLY A 151 1.95 2.91 19.40
N GLY A 152 3.01 2.30 18.84
CA GLY A 152 3.36 2.44 17.43
C GLY A 152 2.56 1.55 16.47
N ASN A 153 2.55 1.96 15.20
CA ASN A 153 2.01 1.20 14.08
C ASN A 153 3.13 0.61 13.21
N VAL A 154 3.00 -0.67 12.83
CA VAL A 154 3.90 -1.37 11.91
C VAL A 154 3.22 -1.65 10.59
N LEU A 155 3.86 -1.27 9.49
CA LEU A 155 3.56 -1.83 8.18
C LEU A 155 4.58 -2.93 7.88
N PHE A 156 4.11 -4.14 7.55
CA PHE A 156 4.96 -5.27 7.21
C PHE A 156 4.76 -5.69 5.73
N PRO A 157 5.30 -4.93 4.76
CA PRO A 157 5.31 -5.34 3.37
C PRO A 157 6.25 -6.53 3.16
N ALA A 158 5.80 -7.52 2.39
CA ALA A 158 6.64 -8.63 1.99
C ALA A 158 6.23 -9.30 0.66
N PRO A 159 7.20 -9.85 -0.10
CA PRO A 159 6.92 -10.57 -1.33
C PRO A 159 6.08 -11.83 -1.07
N ALA A 160 5.43 -12.33 -2.13
CA ALA A 160 4.79 -13.64 -2.08
C ALA A 160 5.82 -14.72 -1.69
N LYS A 161 5.44 -15.63 -0.80
CA LYS A 161 6.27 -16.77 -0.34
C LYS A 161 7.58 -16.39 0.39
N ALA A 162 7.77 -15.12 0.74
CA ALA A 162 8.92 -14.69 1.54
C ALA A 162 8.86 -15.18 3.00
N GLY A 163 7.68 -15.54 3.51
CA GLY A 163 7.50 -16.06 4.87
C GLY A 163 6.73 -15.13 5.81
N LYS A 164 5.80 -14.31 5.29
CA LYS A 164 4.91 -13.43 6.08
C LYS A 164 4.22 -14.16 7.22
N SER A 165 3.36 -15.12 6.90
CA SER A 165 2.56 -15.83 7.90
C SER A 165 3.43 -16.63 8.87
N THR A 166 4.62 -17.08 8.43
CA THR A 166 5.63 -17.66 9.33
C THR A 166 6.15 -16.62 10.31
N THR A 167 6.53 -15.43 9.83
CA THR A 167 6.99 -14.32 10.67
C THR A 167 5.91 -13.90 11.67
N ILE A 168 4.65 -13.82 11.22
CA ILE A 168 3.50 -13.54 12.09
C ILE A 168 3.29 -14.63 13.15
N GLY A 169 3.42 -15.91 12.80
CA GLY A 169 3.37 -16.99 13.78
C GLY A 169 4.48 -16.90 14.84
N ASN A 170 5.70 -16.55 14.42
CA ASN A 170 6.83 -16.32 15.33
C ASN A 170 6.57 -15.14 16.26
N LEU A 171 6.00 -14.07 15.72
CA LEU A 171 5.66 -12.86 16.47
C LEU A 171 4.54 -13.11 17.48
N ALA A 172 3.46 -13.78 17.08
CA ALA A 172 2.36 -14.15 17.97
C ALA A 172 2.86 -15.03 19.13
N ARG A 173 3.73 -16.01 18.85
CA ARG A 173 4.42 -16.81 19.88
C ARG A 173 5.25 -15.93 20.82
N SER A 174 6.04 -15.01 20.27
CA SER A 174 6.93 -14.14 21.06
C SER A 174 6.12 -13.21 21.97
N PHE A 175 4.99 -12.67 21.53
CA PHE A 175 4.06 -11.91 22.38
C PHE A 175 3.39 -12.77 23.45
N ALA A 176 2.94 -13.96 23.09
CA ALA A 176 2.26 -14.84 24.02
C ALA A 176 3.18 -15.33 25.15
N ASP A 177 4.38 -15.78 24.77
CA ASP A 177 5.32 -16.51 25.64
C ASP A 177 6.37 -15.57 26.28
N GLY A 178 6.66 -14.41 25.67
CA GLY A 178 7.72 -13.50 26.09
C GLY A 178 9.11 -13.83 25.55
N ASP A 179 9.20 -14.80 24.64
CA ASP A 179 10.47 -15.17 24.03
C ASP A 179 10.99 -14.08 23.08
N PRO A 180 12.31 -13.93 22.90
CA PRO A 180 12.85 -12.99 21.93
C PRO A 180 12.33 -13.25 20.50
N PHE A 181 11.80 -12.21 19.87
CA PHE A 181 11.43 -12.24 18.47
C PHE A 181 12.70 -12.41 17.61
N LEU A 182 12.63 -13.34 16.65
CA LEU A 182 13.76 -13.76 15.83
C LEU A 182 15.01 -14.16 16.63
N GLY A 183 14.83 -14.57 17.89
CA GLY A 183 15.89 -15.01 18.80
C GLY A 183 16.74 -13.90 19.42
N VAL A 184 16.58 -12.63 19.01
CA VAL A 184 17.48 -11.54 19.43
C VAL A 184 16.77 -10.27 19.90
N PHE A 185 15.51 -10.04 19.52
CA PHE A 185 14.77 -8.85 19.91
C PHE A 185 13.88 -9.17 21.10
N ALA A 186 14.19 -8.61 22.27
CA ALA A 186 13.40 -8.85 23.48
C ALA A 186 11.94 -8.40 23.27
N VAL A 187 10.98 -9.16 23.80
CA VAL A 187 9.55 -8.86 23.65
C VAL A 187 8.92 -8.70 25.01
N GLN A 188 8.11 -7.64 25.16
CA GLN A 188 7.20 -7.55 26.29
C GLN A 188 5.97 -8.42 26.02
N PRO A 189 5.65 -9.40 26.89
CA PRO A 189 4.48 -10.23 26.71
C PRO A 189 3.19 -9.41 26.60
N ALA A 190 2.26 -9.87 25.77
CA ALA A 190 1.05 -9.14 25.42
C ALA A 190 -0.07 -10.10 24.95
N HIS A 191 -1.33 -9.71 25.16
CA HIS A 191 -2.46 -10.37 24.52
C HIS A 191 -2.59 -9.87 23.07
N VAL A 192 -2.43 -10.78 22.12
CA VAL A 192 -2.44 -10.48 20.69
C VAL A 192 -3.70 -11.03 20.02
N VAL A 193 -4.34 -10.19 19.19
CA VAL A 193 -5.38 -10.64 18.26
C VAL A 193 -4.80 -10.73 16.86
N LEU A 194 -4.81 -11.92 16.29
CA LEU A 194 -4.46 -12.19 14.89
C LEU A 194 -5.73 -12.30 14.05
N ILE A 195 -5.95 -11.32 13.18
CA ILE A 195 -6.97 -11.38 12.13
C ILE A 195 -6.32 -11.81 10.83
N ASP A 196 -6.62 -13.02 10.37
CA ASP A 196 -6.10 -13.59 9.12
C ASP A 196 -7.22 -13.72 8.08
N ASN A 197 -7.05 -13.13 6.90
CA ASN A 197 -8.00 -13.21 5.80
C ASN A 197 -7.46 -13.93 4.56
N GLU A 198 -6.20 -14.38 4.58
CA GLU A 198 -5.50 -14.95 3.44
C GLU A 198 -5.45 -16.49 3.50
N LEU A 199 -5.18 -17.06 4.68
CA LEU A 199 -5.00 -18.50 4.85
C LEU A 199 -6.31 -19.24 5.09
N ASP A 200 -6.34 -20.52 4.70
CA ASP A 200 -7.44 -21.41 5.10
C ASP A 200 -7.35 -21.68 6.61
N PRO A 201 -8.47 -21.72 7.35
CA PRO A 201 -8.47 -21.97 8.79
C PRO A 201 -7.76 -23.26 9.21
N ARG A 202 -7.74 -24.30 8.36
CA ARG A 202 -7.05 -25.57 8.67
C ARG A 202 -5.54 -25.38 8.59
N GLY A 203 -5.06 -24.70 7.55
CA GLY A 203 -3.66 -24.33 7.32
C GLY A 203 -3.14 -23.42 8.42
N LEU A 204 -3.86 -22.34 8.73
CA LEU A 204 -3.51 -21.41 9.80
C LEU A 204 -3.38 -22.14 11.14
N ARG A 205 -4.37 -22.95 11.51
CA ARG A 205 -4.34 -23.76 12.74
C ARG A 205 -3.15 -24.71 12.79
N ARG A 206 -2.83 -25.37 11.66
CA ARG A 206 -1.68 -26.27 11.57
C ARG A 206 -0.38 -25.51 11.81
N TRP A 207 -0.21 -24.35 11.17
CA TRP A 207 1.01 -23.56 11.27
C TRP A 207 1.20 -22.95 12.65
N LEU A 208 0.13 -22.47 13.28
CA LEU A 208 0.17 -22.00 14.67
C LEU A 208 0.48 -23.13 15.66
N ARG A 209 -0.03 -24.35 15.42
CA ARG A 209 0.33 -25.51 16.26
C ARG A 209 1.82 -25.86 16.15
N GLU A 210 2.38 -25.77 14.94
CA GLU A 210 3.80 -26.02 14.69
C GLU A 210 4.71 -24.98 15.41
N GLN A 211 4.19 -23.80 15.81
CA GLN A 211 4.94 -22.82 16.62
C GLN A 211 5.18 -23.27 18.06
N GLU A 212 4.38 -24.21 18.58
CA GLU A 212 4.43 -24.70 19.97
C GLU A 212 4.31 -23.55 21.00
N ILE A 213 3.32 -22.68 20.83
CA ILE A 213 3.03 -21.56 21.76
C ILE A 213 2.68 -22.12 23.14
N GLN A 214 3.35 -21.64 24.19
CA GLN A 214 3.21 -22.15 25.56
C GLN A 214 2.02 -21.52 26.29
N ARG A 215 1.67 -20.27 25.97
CA ARG A 215 0.53 -19.52 26.52
C ARG A 215 -0.51 -19.19 25.44
N PRO A 216 -1.17 -20.20 24.85
CA PRO A 216 -2.12 -20.00 23.75
C PRO A 216 -3.31 -19.11 24.13
N GLU A 217 -3.66 -19.00 25.42
CA GLU A 217 -4.66 -18.08 25.95
C GLU A 217 -4.35 -16.60 25.70
N ASN A 218 -3.08 -16.26 25.45
CA ASN A 218 -2.66 -14.90 25.09
C ASN A 218 -2.77 -14.62 23.57
N VAL A 219 -3.31 -15.56 22.78
CA VAL A 219 -3.49 -15.40 21.33
C VAL A 219 -4.94 -15.64 20.94
N SER A 220 -5.62 -14.58 20.53
CA SER A 220 -6.95 -14.66 19.92
C SER A 220 -6.82 -14.69 18.40
N VAL A 221 -7.51 -15.61 17.73
CA VAL A 221 -7.43 -15.77 16.25
C VAL A 221 -8.78 -15.59 15.59
N VAL A 222 -8.86 -14.68 14.62
CA VAL A 222 -10.04 -14.43 13.79
C VAL A 222 -9.68 -14.78 12.34
N SER A 223 -10.29 -15.84 11.80
CA SER A 223 -10.11 -16.17 10.38
C SER A 223 -11.27 -15.63 9.56
N LEU A 224 -10.97 -14.68 8.67
CA LEU A 224 -11.91 -13.98 7.81
C LEU A 224 -11.95 -14.52 6.39
N ARG A 225 -11.21 -15.58 6.06
CA ARG A 225 -11.19 -16.11 4.71
C ARG A 225 -12.60 -16.51 4.24
N GLY A 226 -13.05 -15.92 3.14
CA GLY A 226 -14.41 -16.08 2.60
C GLY A 226 -15.49 -15.25 3.32
N ARG A 227 -15.11 -14.43 4.30
CA ARG A 227 -15.97 -13.54 5.09
C ARG A 227 -15.37 -12.14 5.24
N THR A 228 -14.42 -11.75 4.39
CA THR A 228 -13.65 -10.52 4.55
C THR A 228 -14.52 -9.26 4.61
N ALA A 229 -15.65 -9.24 3.90
CA ALA A 229 -16.62 -8.15 3.96
C ALA A 229 -17.25 -7.94 5.35
N SER A 230 -17.15 -8.90 6.27
CA SER A 230 -17.60 -8.69 7.66
C SER A 230 -16.70 -7.73 8.43
N PHE A 231 -15.52 -7.40 7.93
CA PHE A 231 -14.57 -6.45 8.52
C PHE A 231 -14.65 -5.08 7.83
N ASP A 232 -15.86 -4.60 7.58
CA ASP A 232 -16.12 -3.25 7.09
C ASP A 232 -16.02 -2.24 8.24
N ILE A 233 -14.78 -1.93 8.64
CA ILE A 233 -14.53 -0.98 9.73
C ILE A 233 -14.69 0.49 9.29
N ILE A 234 -14.97 0.73 8.00
CA ILE A 234 -15.26 2.07 7.48
C ILE A 234 -16.65 2.49 7.96
N ASP A 235 -17.60 1.55 7.94
CA ASP A 235 -18.90 1.72 8.60
C ASP A 235 -18.72 1.83 10.14
N PRO A 236 -19.09 2.96 10.76
CA PRO A 236 -18.91 3.17 12.20
C PRO A 236 -19.66 2.15 13.06
N THR A 237 -20.83 1.67 12.61
CA THR A 237 -21.62 0.68 13.36
C THR A 237 -20.89 -0.66 13.41
N THR A 238 -20.36 -1.11 12.28
CA THR A 238 -19.57 -2.34 12.18
C THR A 238 -18.25 -2.20 12.91
N ARG A 239 -17.58 -1.04 12.81
CA ARG A 239 -16.35 -0.74 13.56
C ARG A 239 -16.56 -0.82 15.07
N ALA A 240 -17.62 -0.21 15.61
CA ALA A 240 -17.95 -0.28 17.04
C ALA A 240 -18.17 -1.72 17.52
N ARG A 241 -18.83 -2.56 16.71
CA ARG A 241 -19.00 -3.99 17.01
C ARG A 241 -17.67 -4.73 17.03
N TRP A 242 -16.76 -4.42 16.10
CA TRP A 242 -15.41 -4.96 16.12
C TRP A 242 -14.60 -4.46 17.31
N ALA A 243 -14.75 -3.19 17.70
CA ALA A 243 -14.08 -2.64 18.88
C ALA A 243 -14.45 -3.41 20.14
N ASP A 244 -15.72 -3.77 20.31
CA ASP A 244 -16.17 -4.61 21.42
C ASP A 244 -15.61 -6.03 21.36
N VAL A 245 -15.51 -6.62 20.17
CA VAL A 245 -14.91 -7.96 19.97
C VAL A 245 -13.41 -7.96 20.29
N LEU A 246 -12.71 -6.87 19.98
CA LEU A 246 -11.25 -6.76 20.12
C LEU A 246 -10.81 -6.17 21.46
N ARG A 247 -11.76 -5.77 22.32
CA ARG A 247 -11.48 -5.14 23.61
C ARG A 247 -10.61 -6.03 24.49
N GLY A 248 -9.56 -5.45 25.08
CA GLY A 248 -8.59 -6.16 25.92
C GLY A 248 -7.42 -6.79 25.15
N ALA A 249 -7.31 -6.56 23.85
CA ALA A 249 -6.08 -6.83 23.11
C ALA A 249 -5.08 -5.69 23.29
N ASP A 250 -3.81 -6.04 23.51
CA ASP A 250 -2.71 -5.06 23.55
C ASP A 250 -2.22 -4.77 22.11
N VAL A 251 -2.15 -5.83 21.30
CA VAL A 251 -1.60 -5.80 19.94
C VAL A 251 -2.59 -6.41 18.93
N LEU A 252 -2.85 -5.70 17.84
CA LEU A 252 -3.63 -6.19 16.70
C LEU A 252 -2.70 -6.54 15.53
N ILE A 253 -2.77 -7.77 15.03
CA ILE A 253 -2.12 -8.19 13.79
C ILE A 253 -3.19 -8.43 12.72
N PHE A 254 -3.07 -7.78 11.57
CA PHE A 254 -3.97 -7.94 10.43
C PHE A 254 -3.22 -8.49 9.20
N ASP A 255 -3.45 -9.75 8.85
CA ASP A 255 -2.78 -10.49 7.76
C ASP A 255 -3.80 -10.94 6.69
N CYS A 256 -3.98 -10.24 5.57
CA CYS A 256 -3.28 -9.05 5.09
C CYS A 256 -4.22 -7.99 4.50
N LEU A 257 -3.69 -6.82 4.15
CA LEU A 257 -4.47 -5.66 3.71
C LEU A 257 -5.27 -5.89 2.42
N ARG A 258 -4.70 -6.55 1.41
CA ARG A 258 -5.28 -6.56 0.06
C ARG A 258 -6.70 -7.18 -0.01
N PRO A 259 -6.97 -8.36 0.57
CA PRO A 259 -8.29 -8.97 0.47
C PRO A 259 -9.42 -8.15 1.08
N VAL A 260 -9.14 -7.33 2.10
CA VAL A 260 -10.18 -6.47 2.70
C VAL A 260 -10.45 -5.25 1.84
N LEU A 261 -9.44 -4.63 1.23
CA LEU A 261 -9.67 -3.54 0.28
C LEU A 261 -10.53 -4.00 -0.89
N ASP A 262 -10.22 -5.17 -1.48
CA ASP A 262 -11.00 -5.74 -2.57
C ASP A 262 -12.46 -6.03 -2.14
N ALA A 263 -12.67 -6.55 -0.92
CA ALA A 263 -14.00 -6.85 -0.40
C ALA A 263 -14.86 -5.60 -0.12
N LEU A 264 -14.22 -4.47 0.18
CA LEU A 264 -14.86 -3.18 0.42
C LEU A 264 -14.95 -2.32 -0.86
N GLY A 265 -14.47 -2.81 -2.00
CA GLY A 265 -14.48 -2.07 -3.26
C GLY A 265 -13.51 -0.88 -3.29
N LEU A 266 -12.45 -0.91 -2.49
CA LEU A 266 -11.44 0.15 -2.40
C LEU A 266 -10.25 -0.12 -3.35
N ASP A 267 -9.79 0.92 -4.06
CA ASP A 267 -8.57 0.83 -4.86
C ASP A 267 -7.32 0.94 -3.97
N GLU A 268 -6.47 -0.09 -4.00
CA GLU A 268 -5.21 -0.15 -3.22
C GLU A 268 -4.29 1.07 -3.44
N ASN A 269 -4.34 1.72 -4.62
CA ASN A 269 -3.48 2.83 -4.98
C ASN A 269 -4.06 4.21 -4.61
N ARG A 270 -5.36 4.29 -4.28
CA ARG A 270 -6.06 5.57 -4.07
C ARG A 270 -6.81 5.66 -2.75
N ASP A 271 -7.33 4.53 -2.29
CA ASP A 271 -8.34 4.47 -1.23
C ASP A 271 -7.86 3.74 0.02
N ALA A 272 -6.65 3.17 0.01
CA ALA A 272 -6.08 2.48 1.17
C ALA A 272 -6.07 3.36 2.43
N GLY A 273 -5.88 4.69 2.28
CA GLY A 273 -5.94 5.65 3.39
C GLY A 273 -7.27 5.65 4.15
N GLN A 274 -8.40 5.38 3.47
CA GLN A 274 -9.72 5.32 4.13
C GLN A 274 -9.77 4.18 5.15
N PHE A 275 -9.21 3.02 4.78
CA PHE A 275 -9.11 1.87 5.65
C PHE A 275 -8.15 2.11 6.83
N LEU A 276 -7.00 2.78 6.58
CA LEU A 276 -6.02 3.08 7.63
C LEU A 276 -6.58 4.02 8.69
N VAL A 277 -7.32 5.05 8.29
CA VAL A 277 -8.01 5.96 9.24
C VAL A 277 -9.03 5.19 10.08
N ALA A 278 -9.81 4.31 9.45
CA ALA A 278 -10.77 3.47 10.15
C ALA A 278 -10.07 2.48 11.11
N LEU A 279 -8.89 1.98 10.75
CA LEU A 279 -8.09 1.10 11.60
C LEU A 279 -7.55 1.83 12.84
N ASP A 280 -7.08 3.07 12.70
CA ASP A 280 -6.68 3.90 13.85
C ASP A 280 -7.86 4.20 14.76
N ALA A 281 -9.03 4.54 14.20
CA ALA A 281 -10.25 4.72 14.99
C ALA A 281 -10.63 3.44 15.74
N LEU A 282 -10.56 2.27 15.09
CA LEU A 282 -10.83 0.98 15.72
C LEU A 282 -9.87 0.72 16.89
N LYS A 283 -8.58 1.01 16.74
CA LYS A 283 -7.59 0.86 17.83
C LYS A 283 -8.00 1.69 19.04
N VAL A 284 -8.34 2.96 18.83
CA VAL A 284 -8.74 3.89 19.90
C VAL A 284 -10.02 3.40 20.57
N GLU A 285 -11.05 3.03 19.81
CA GLU A 285 -12.33 2.54 20.32
C GLU A 285 -12.18 1.22 21.12
N ALA A 286 -11.29 0.33 20.68
CA ALA A 286 -11.01 -0.95 21.31
C ALA A 286 -10.01 -0.86 22.49
N GLY A 287 -9.26 0.24 22.61
CA GLY A 287 -8.18 0.41 23.58
C GLY A 287 -6.90 -0.35 23.23
N ILE A 288 -6.65 -0.60 21.94
CA ILE A 288 -5.48 -1.34 21.45
C ILE A 288 -4.32 -0.37 21.24
N SER A 289 -3.16 -0.69 21.80
CA SER A 289 -1.99 0.20 21.74
C SER A 289 -1.25 0.07 20.41
N GLU A 290 -0.92 -1.15 19.99
CA GLU A 290 -0.12 -1.39 18.79
C GLU A 290 -0.87 -2.13 17.68
N ALA A 291 -0.58 -1.79 16.42
CA ALA A 291 -1.09 -2.53 15.28
C ALA A 291 0.00 -2.90 14.29
N ILE A 292 -0.08 -4.10 13.73
CA ILE A 292 0.80 -4.62 12.70
C ILE A 292 -0.06 -4.99 11.50
N LEU A 293 0.10 -4.23 10.42
CA LEU A 293 -0.62 -4.43 9.17
C LEU A 293 0.30 -5.10 8.15
N VAL A 294 -0.04 -6.32 7.75
CA VAL A 294 0.73 -7.07 6.76
C VAL A 294 0.29 -6.66 5.37
N HIS A 295 1.26 -6.43 4.48
CA HIS A 295 1.00 -6.01 3.11
C HIS A 295 1.83 -6.77 2.08
N HIS A 296 1.36 -6.80 0.84
CA HIS A 296 2.10 -7.38 -0.28
C HIS A 296 3.06 -6.36 -0.91
N MET A 297 4.28 -6.80 -1.23
CA MET A 297 5.24 -5.97 -1.99
C MET A 297 4.94 -5.92 -3.50
N GLY A 298 5.36 -4.81 -4.11
CA GLY A 298 5.30 -4.52 -5.56
C GLY A 298 6.02 -5.53 -6.43
N HIS A 299 5.72 -5.56 -7.73
CA HIS A 299 6.47 -6.40 -8.68
C HIS A 299 7.95 -5.97 -8.76
N ALA A 300 8.27 -4.76 -8.32
CA ALA A 300 9.64 -4.24 -8.19
C ALA A 300 10.37 -4.66 -6.88
N GLY A 301 9.81 -5.61 -6.11
CA GLY A 301 10.56 -6.41 -5.13
C GLY A 301 10.95 -5.77 -3.79
N GLU A 302 11.01 -4.43 -3.66
CA GLU A 302 11.55 -3.79 -2.44
C GLU A 302 10.66 -2.70 -1.80
N ARG A 303 9.53 -2.37 -2.44
CA ARG A 303 8.56 -1.38 -1.95
C ARG A 303 7.20 -2.01 -1.70
N ALA A 304 6.50 -1.50 -0.69
CA ALA A 304 5.08 -1.78 -0.48
C ALA A 304 4.28 -1.39 -1.74
N ARG A 305 3.26 -2.17 -2.12
CA ARG A 305 2.32 -1.77 -3.18
C ARG A 305 1.37 -0.68 -2.68
N GLY A 306 0.82 0.08 -3.61
CA GLY A 306 -0.35 0.92 -3.34
C GLY A 306 -0.03 2.37 -3.00
N ASP A 307 -1.03 3.03 -2.43
CA ASP A 307 -1.07 4.46 -2.12
C ASP A 307 0.15 4.91 -1.30
N SER A 308 0.75 6.04 -1.65
CA SER A 308 1.75 6.76 -0.85
C SER A 308 1.36 6.92 0.63
N ARG A 309 0.06 7.01 0.94
CA ARG A 309 -0.47 7.05 2.31
C ARG A 309 -0.14 5.82 3.14
N LEU A 310 0.03 4.65 2.52
CA LEU A 310 0.49 3.45 3.21
C LEU A 310 1.88 3.61 3.80
N LEU A 311 2.74 4.42 3.18
CA LEU A 311 4.09 4.70 3.69
C LEU A 311 4.11 5.76 4.80
N GLY A 312 3.09 6.61 4.88
CA GLY A 312 2.98 7.66 5.89
C GLY A 312 2.25 7.25 7.16
N TRP A 313 1.49 6.14 7.12
CA TRP A 313 0.75 5.61 8.28
C TRP A 313 1.61 4.94 9.37
N PRO A 314 2.59 4.07 9.05
CA PRO A 314 3.33 3.38 10.09
C PRO A 314 4.41 4.26 10.73
N ASP A 315 4.65 4.04 12.03
CA ASP A 315 5.83 4.57 12.72
C ASP A 315 7.08 3.79 12.32
N VAL A 316 6.92 2.49 12.06
CA VAL A 316 8.00 1.58 11.65
C VAL A 316 7.56 0.70 10.50
N THR A 317 8.41 0.57 9.49
CA THR A 317 8.23 -0.42 8.42
C THR A 317 9.15 -1.60 8.65
N TRP A 318 8.58 -2.81 8.70
CA TRP A 318 9.34 -4.06 8.70
C TRP A 318 9.36 -4.66 7.30
N LYS A 319 10.44 -5.34 6.94
CA LYS A 319 10.53 -6.02 5.64
C LYS A 319 11.08 -7.41 5.83
N ILE A 320 10.51 -8.37 5.10
CA ILE A 320 11.17 -9.64 4.81
C ILE A 320 11.37 -9.75 3.29
N THR A 321 12.59 -10.01 2.86
CA THR A 321 12.96 -10.13 1.44
C THR A 321 13.59 -11.49 1.15
N LEU A 322 13.57 -11.89 -0.12
CA LEU A 322 14.24 -13.08 -0.64
C LEU A 322 15.41 -12.62 -1.51
N GLU A 323 16.59 -13.21 -1.34
CA GLU A 323 17.72 -12.91 -2.24
C GLU A 323 17.48 -13.38 -3.67
N ARG A 324 16.90 -14.57 -3.82
CA ARG A 324 16.49 -15.16 -5.11
C ARG A 324 14.97 -15.36 -5.11
N PRO A 325 14.18 -14.40 -5.61
CA PRO A 325 12.72 -14.50 -5.65
C PRO A 325 12.19 -15.63 -6.53
N ASP A 326 12.95 -16.03 -7.55
CA ASP A 326 12.55 -17.07 -8.52
C ASP A 326 12.69 -18.50 -7.95
N ASP A 327 13.43 -18.68 -6.86
CA ASP A 327 13.48 -19.92 -6.08
C ASP A 327 13.21 -19.68 -4.58
N PRO A 328 11.95 -19.38 -4.20
CA PRO A 328 11.60 -19.05 -2.81
C PRO A 328 11.88 -20.17 -1.80
N ALA A 329 12.03 -21.42 -2.26
CA ALA A 329 12.20 -22.57 -1.38
C ALA A 329 13.61 -22.60 -0.79
N SER A 330 14.64 -22.39 -1.61
CA SER A 330 16.05 -22.40 -1.20
C SER A 330 16.64 -21.01 -0.91
N SER A 331 15.90 -19.96 -1.27
CA SER A 331 16.39 -18.59 -1.20
C SER A 331 16.56 -18.10 0.25
N PRO A 332 17.75 -17.54 0.59
CA PRO A 332 17.97 -16.87 1.86
C PRO A 332 16.98 -15.73 2.08
N ARG A 333 16.50 -15.63 3.32
CA ARG A 333 15.56 -14.59 3.76
C ARG A 333 16.29 -13.55 4.57
N PHE A 334 15.90 -12.29 4.41
CA PHE A 334 16.46 -11.18 5.17
C PHE A 334 15.35 -10.40 5.83
N PHE A 335 15.58 -9.98 7.07
CA PHE A 335 14.71 -9.09 7.82
C PHE A 335 15.37 -7.72 8.01
N SER A 336 14.60 -6.65 7.90
CA SER A 336 15.03 -5.29 8.27
C SER A 336 13.86 -4.51 8.86
N ALA A 337 14.19 -3.47 9.62
CA ALA A 337 13.21 -2.52 10.14
C ALA A 337 13.74 -1.10 10.05
N PHE A 338 12.88 -0.16 9.69
CA PHE A 338 13.23 1.25 9.58
C PHE A 338 12.03 2.13 9.92
N GLY A 339 12.23 3.16 10.73
CA GLY A 339 11.16 4.03 11.19
C GLY A 339 11.63 5.09 12.18
N ARG A 340 10.68 5.66 12.92
CA ARG A 340 10.94 6.57 14.04
C ARG A 340 11.71 5.81 15.12
N ASP A 341 12.92 6.28 15.44
CA ASP A 341 13.81 5.70 16.45
C ASP A 341 14.08 4.19 16.27
N VAL A 342 13.98 3.69 15.03
CA VAL A 342 14.21 2.29 14.65
C VAL A 342 15.07 2.22 13.39
N SER A 343 16.22 1.56 13.52
CA SER A 343 17.11 1.26 12.39
C SER A 343 17.77 -0.10 12.59
N VAL A 344 17.21 -1.13 11.95
CA VAL A 344 17.76 -2.49 11.93
C VAL A 344 18.15 -2.83 10.49
N PRO A 345 19.45 -3.00 10.20
CA PRO A 345 19.92 -3.32 8.86
C PRO A 345 19.45 -4.71 8.43
N GLU A 346 19.50 -4.98 7.12
CA GLU A 346 19.18 -6.29 6.58
C GLU A 346 20.03 -7.39 7.23
N THR A 347 19.34 -8.28 7.93
CA THR A 347 19.94 -9.36 8.68
C THR A 347 19.39 -10.68 8.18
N GLN A 348 20.25 -11.66 7.94
CA GLN A 348 19.84 -12.95 7.40
C GLN A 348 19.07 -13.74 8.46
N LEU A 349 18.03 -14.43 8.00
CA LEU A 349 17.23 -15.35 8.79
C LEU A 349 17.58 -16.81 8.47
N GLU A 350 17.67 -17.61 9.53
CA GLU A 350 17.58 -19.06 9.46
C GLU A 350 16.13 -19.49 9.66
N TYR A 351 15.75 -20.62 9.04
CA TYR A 351 14.39 -21.14 9.10
C TYR A 351 14.38 -22.62 9.51
N ASP A 352 13.86 -22.90 10.71
CA ASP A 352 13.53 -24.26 11.16
C ASP A 352 12.17 -24.65 10.55
N ALA A 353 12.20 -25.51 9.54
CA ALA A 353 11.00 -25.96 8.84
C ALA A 353 10.08 -26.86 9.70
N ALA A 354 10.62 -27.56 10.71
CA ALA A 354 9.84 -28.46 11.55
C ALA A 354 8.95 -27.68 12.53
N ARG A 355 9.48 -26.58 13.09
CA ARG A 355 8.77 -25.70 14.03
C ARG A 355 8.23 -24.42 13.40
N ARG A 356 8.51 -24.22 12.11
CA ARG A 356 8.28 -22.96 11.40
C ARG A 356 8.87 -21.76 12.13
N ARG A 357 10.07 -21.88 12.70
CA ARG A 357 10.71 -20.81 13.48
C ARG A 357 11.74 -20.09 12.66
N MET A 358 11.83 -18.79 12.87
CA MET A 358 12.84 -17.93 12.23
C MET A 358 13.74 -17.32 13.31
N SER A 359 15.04 -17.27 13.05
CA SER A 359 16.01 -16.62 13.92
C SER A 359 17.04 -15.86 13.12
N VAL A 360 17.53 -14.75 13.68
CA VAL A 360 18.66 -14.02 13.14
C VAL A 360 19.92 -14.89 13.25
N THR A 361 20.67 -15.04 12.15
CA THR A 361 21.92 -15.83 12.12
C THR A 361 23.13 -15.10 12.72
N GLY A 362 22.93 -13.89 13.25
CA GLY A 362 23.99 -13.06 13.84
C GLY A 362 24.92 -12.37 12.82
N MET A 363 24.67 -12.48 11.51
CA MET A 363 25.48 -11.86 10.47
C MET A 363 24.62 -11.09 9.47
N SER A 364 24.96 -9.82 9.25
CA SER A 364 24.44 -9.05 8.12
C SER A 364 25.05 -9.53 6.80
N ARG A 365 24.47 -9.14 5.65
CA ARG A 365 25.07 -9.40 4.32
C ARG A 365 26.51 -8.91 4.23
N ARG A 366 26.79 -7.77 4.88
CA ARG A 366 28.12 -7.19 4.94
C ARG A 366 29.07 -8.02 5.81
N ASP A 367 28.58 -8.58 6.91
CA ASP A 367 29.38 -9.46 7.76
C ASP A 367 29.72 -10.76 7.03
N VAL A 368 28.77 -11.34 6.28
CA VAL A 368 29.03 -12.51 5.42
C VAL A 368 30.07 -12.19 4.33
N ALA A 369 29.96 -11.05 3.66
CA ALA A 369 30.94 -10.62 2.66
C ALA A 369 32.34 -10.43 3.27
N VAL A 370 32.41 -9.89 4.48
CA VAL A 370 33.66 -9.75 5.23
C VAL A 370 34.21 -11.11 5.66
N GLU A 371 33.37 -12.07 6.10
CA GLU A 371 33.82 -13.44 6.41
C GLU A 371 34.42 -14.15 5.18
N VAL A 372 33.78 -14.01 4.01
CA VAL A 372 34.31 -14.53 2.75
C VAL A 372 35.68 -13.89 2.43
N ALA A 373 35.79 -12.58 2.64
CA ALA A 373 37.05 -11.86 2.45
C ALA A 373 38.13 -12.26 3.47
N VAL A 374 37.76 -12.58 4.73
CA VAL A 374 38.68 -13.10 5.75
C VAL A 374 39.20 -14.47 5.34
N ALA A 375 38.35 -15.37 4.86
CA ALA A 375 38.77 -16.70 4.39
C ALA A 375 39.76 -16.59 3.21
N ALA A 376 39.43 -15.78 2.20
CA ALA A 376 40.30 -15.55 1.05
C ALA A 376 41.64 -14.90 1.44
N LEU A 377 41.63 -13.98 2.41
CA LEU A 377 42.84 -13.37 2.97
C LEU A 377 43.73 -14.41 3.66
N VAL A 378 43.17 -15.29 4.48
CA VAL A 378 43.93 -16.33 5.19
C VAL A 378 44.59 -17.30 4.20
N GLU A 379 43.86 -17.74 3.17
CA GLU A 379 44.42 -18.58 2.11
C GLU A 379 45.55 -17.87 1.36
N LEU A 380 45.36 -16.61 1.00
CA LEU A 380 46.38 -15.81 0.33
C LEU A 380 47.65 -15.66 1.17
N LEU A 381 47.51 -15.40 2.47
CA LEU A 381 48.66 -15.29 3.39
C LEU A 381 49.32 -16.64 3.66
N ALA A 382 48.56 -17.74 3.69
CA ALA A 382 49.12 -19.09 3.79
C ALA A 382 49.95 -19.47 2.56
N ALA A 383 49.52 -19.05 1.36
CA ALA A 383 50.28 -19.24 0.12
C ALA A 383 51.51 -18.33 0.00
N ASN A 384 51.64 -17.30 0.86
CA ASN A 384 52.73 -16.33 0.83
C ASN A 384 53.42 -16.21 2.21
N PRO A 385 54.27 -17.19 2.58
CA PRO A 385 54.86 -17.28 3.92
C PRO A 385 55.73 -16.09 4.33
N GLY A 386 56.32 -15.38 3.38
CA GLY A 386 57.10 -14.17 3.61
C GLY A 386 56.27 -12.92 3.98
N GLY A 387 54.94 -13.05 3.98
CA GLY A 387 54.02 -11.95 4.23
C GLY A 387 53.79 -11.05 3.02
N LEU A 388 52.68 -10.32 3.05
CA LEU A 388 52.29 -9.40 1.99
C LEU A 388 52.03 -8.01 2.57
N SER A 389 52.34 -6.97 1.78
CA SER A 389 51.94 -5.61 2.13
C SER A 389 50.43 -5.43 1.93
N GLN A 390 49.82 -4.47 2.63
CA GLN A 390 48.40 -4.11 2.44
C GLN A 390 48.06 -3.85 0.96
N ALA A 391 48.97 -3.19 0.23
CA ALA A 391 48.77 -2.91 -1.19
C ALA A 391 48.79 -4.18 -2.06
N ALA A 392 49.65 -5.15 -1.75
CA ALA A 392 49.69 -6.43 -2.45
C ALA A 392 48.46 -7.30 -2.16
N ILE A 393 47.95 -7.25 -0.91
CA ILE A 393 46.70 -7.94 -0.51
C ILE A 393 45.51 -7.33 -1.26
N GLU A 394 45.40 -6.00 -1.26
CA GLU A 394 44.35 -5.30 -1.99
C GLU A 394 44.42 -5.61 -3.49
N ASP A 395 45.61 -5.60 -4.11
CA ASP A 395 45.75 -5.90 -5.53
C ASP A 395 45.33 -7.35 -5.86
N ALA A 396 45.78 -8.32 -5.07
CA ALA A 396 45.48 -9.74 -5.27
C ALA A 396 44.00 -10.07 -5.07
N LEU A 397 43.37 -9.57 -4.00
CA LEU A 397 41.97 -9.91 -3.69
C LEU A 397 40.96 -9.08 -4.48
N VAL A 398 41.27 -7.82 -4.79
CA VAL A 398 40.37 -6.98 -5.61
C VAL A 398 40.41 -7.41 -7.07
N LYS A 399 41.61 -7.62 -7.66
CA LYS A 399 41.72 -7.99 -9.08
C LYS A 399 41.59 -9.49 -9.32
N GLY A 400 42.08 -10.33 -8.40
CA GLY A 400 42.08 -11.78 -8.56
C GLY A 400 40.79 -12.46 -8.12
N ALA A 401 40.14 -11.97 -7.06
CA ALA A 401 38.93 -12.56 -6.49
C ALA A 401 37.68 -11.66 -6.60
N GLY A 402 37.81 -10.45 -7.15
CA GLY A 402 36.69 -9.52 -7.34
C GLY A 402 36.12 -8.95 -6.03
N ILE A 403 36.86 -9.05 -4.92
CA ILE A 403 36.37 -8.62 -3.60
C ILE A 403 36.48 -7.09 -3.49
N PRO A 404 35.42 -6.36 -3.05
CA PRO A 404 35.49 -4.92 -2.89
C PRO A 404 36.60 -4.48 -1.93
N ARG A 405 37.28 -3.38 -2.27
CA ARG A 405 38.41 -2.84 -1.49
C ARG A 405 38.04 -2.54 -0.02
N SER A 406 36.80 -2.10 0.23
CA SER A 406 36.29 -1.86 1.59
C SER A 406 36.29 -3.14 2.43
N ASP A 407 35.95 -4.27 1.83
CA ASP A 407 35.74 -5.53 2.53
C ASP A 407 37.06 -6.23 2.76
N VAL A 408 38.03 -6.10 1.83
CA VAL A 408 39.42 -6.53 2.03
C VAL A 408 40.07 -5.81 3.22
N ARG A 409 39.86 -4.49 3.34
CA ARG A 409 40.38 -3.70 4.47
C ARG A 409 39.76 -4.13 5.79
N GLN A 410 38.45 -4.32 5.81
CA GLN A 410 37.75 -4.78 7.00
C GLN A 410 38.18 -6.21 7.39
N ALA A 411 38.30 -7.11 6.42
CA ALA A 411 38.79 -8.47 6.63
C ALA A 411 40.21 -8.49 7.22
N THR A 412 41.08 -7.57 6.80
CA THR A 412 42.43 -7.45 7.37
C THR A 412 42.37 -7.05 8.85
N HIS A 413 41.46 -6.14 9.22
CA HIS A 413 41.26 -5.75 10.61
C HIS A 413 40.68 -6.89 11.45
N VAL A 414 39.65 -7.58 10.95
CA VAL A 414 39.02 -8.73 11.60
C VAL A 414 40.00 -9.89 11.78
N ALA A 415 40.81 -10.18 10.76
CA ALA A 415 41.84 -11.23 10.83
C ALA A 415 42.92 -10.94 11.89
N GLN A 416 43.23 -9.66 12.16
CA GLN A 416 44.14 -9.29 13.26
C GLN A 416 43.47 -9.46 14.62
N GLN A 417 42.24 -8.96 14.77
CA GLN A 417 41.48 -9.10 16.02
C GLN A 417 41.26 -10.56 16.41
N ARG A 418 41.05 -11.44 15.42
CA ARG A 418 40.86 -12.89 15.62
C ARG A 418 42.15 -13.69 15.73
N ALA A 419 43.31 -13.02 15.74
CA ALA A 419 44.61 -13.69 15.75
C ALA A 419 44.77 -14.73 14.63
N LEU A 420 44.30 -14.39 13.42
CA LEU A 420 44.54 -15.16 12.19
C LEU A 420 45.74 -14.61 11.41
N SER A 421 46.02 -13.31 11.54
CA SER A 421 47.20 -12.66 10.96
C SER A 421 47.85 -11.69 11.93
N VAL A 422 49.13 -11.41 11.73
CA VAL A 422 49.91 -10.40 12.48
C VAL A 422 50.69 -9.53 11.51
N VAL A 423 51.02 -8.31 11.94
CA VAL A 423 51.83 -7.37 11.16
C VAL A 423 53.27 -7.39 11.68
N VAL A 424 54.22 -7.69 10.79
CA VAL A 424 55.66 -7.67 11.08
C VAL A 424 56.40 -6.63 10.24
N PRO A 425 57.56 -6.14 10.70
CA PRO A 425 58.44 -5.31 9.90
C PRO A 425 58.98 -6.07 8.68
N GLY A 426 58.93 -5.44 7.52
CA GLY A 426 59.52 -5.93 6.27
C GLY A 426 60.68 -5.06 5.78
N PRO A 427 61.32 -5.44 4.65
CA PRO A 427 62.40 -4.67 4.05
C PRO A 427 62.00 -3.23 3.78
N ARG A 428 62.92 -2.29 4.02
CA ARG A 428 62.72 -0.83 3.82
C ARG A 428 61.57 -0.25 4.68
N GLY A 429 61.29 -0.83 5.85
CA GLY A 429 60.27 -0.33 6.78
C GLY A 429 58.83 -0.62 6.37
N ALA A 430 58.62 -1.54 5.42
CA ALA A 430 57.28 -1.98 5.02
C ALA A 430 56.57 -2.71 6.18
N LYS A 431 55.24 -2.64 6.24
CA LYS A 431 54.42 -3.45 7.15
C LYS A 431 53.89 -4.65 6.37
N LEU A 432 54.26 -5.86 6.79
CA LEU A 432 53.86 -7.10 6.15
C LEU A 432 52.87 -7.83 7.04
N HIS A 433 51.73 -8.23 6.46
CA HIS A 433 50.77 -9.10 7.10
C HIS A 433 51.20 -10.54 6.85
N VAL A 434 51.29 -11.33 7.92
CA VAL A 434 51.72 -12.73 7.90
C VAL A 434 50.68 -13.59 8.61
N SER A 435 50.46 -14.80 8.11
CA SER A 435 49.61 -15.80 8.75
C SER A 435 50.22 -16.28 10.08
N LEU A 436 49.45 -16.26 11.16
CA LEU A 436 49.93 -16.61 12.51
C LEU A 436 50.45 -18.07 12.63
N PRO A 437 49.79 -19.08 12.05
CA PRO A 437 50.34 -20.45 11.95
C PRO A 437 51.74 -20.52 11.32
N HIS A 438 52.09 -19.60 10.41
CA HIS A 438 53.41 -19.54 9.79
C HIS A 438 54.45 -18.76 10.60
N LEU A 439 54.02 -17.77 11.38
CA LEU A 439 54.91 -17.10 12.33
C LEU A 439 55.45 -18.07 13.39
N ALA A 440 54.62 -19.02 13.83
CA ALA A 440 54.99 -20.05 14.80
C ALA A 440 56.05 -21.03 14.26
N THR A 441 56.19 -21.15 12.94
CA THR A 441 57.12 -22.08 12.28
C THR A 441 58.36 -21.41 11.66
N SER A 442 58.46 -20.07 11.72
CA SER A 442 59.57 -19.30 11.13
C SER A 442 60.33 -18.47 12.18
N PRO A 443 61.54 -18.90 12.59
CA PRO A 443 62.29 -18.24 13.67
C PRO A 443 62.73 -16.80 13.35
N ASP A 444 63.05 -16.50 12.08
CA ASP A 444 63.48 -15.15 11.65
C ASP A 444 62.35 -14.11 11.68
N LEU A 445 61.10 -14.53 11.43
CA LEU A 445 59.93 -13.64 11.47
C LEU A 445 59.40 -13.48 12.90
N ALA A 446 59.52 -14.51 13.74
CA ALA A 446 59.16 -14.44 15.16
C ALA A 446 60.05 -13.45 15.94
N ALA A 447 61.34 -13.36 15.59
CA ALA A 447 62.31 -12.47 16.24
C ALA A 447 62.06 -10.96 16.00
N THR A 448 61.23 -10.61 15.00
CA THR A 448 60.93 -9.21 14.63
C THR A 448 59.53 -8.75 15.04
N SER A 449 58.73 -9.65 15.65
CA SER A 449 57.38 -9.36 16.09
C SER A 449 57.39 -8.62 17.44
N PRO A 450 56.79 -7.42 17.58
CA PRO A 450 56.61 -6.81 18.89
C PRO A 450 55.66 -7.69 19.70
N ALA A 451 56.08 -8.12 20.90
CA ALA A 451 55.21 -8.79 21.85
C ALA A 451 53.93 -7.97 22.01
N SER A 452 52.79 -8.64 21.80
CA SER A 452 51.44 -8.09 21.86
C SER A 452 51.26 -7.09 23.00
N THR A 453 51.08 -5.81 22.70
CA THR A 453 50.51 -4.84 23.64
C THR A 453 49.04 -5.17 23.86
N PRO A 454 48.57 -5.34 25.12
CA PRO A 454 47.15 -5.49 25.41
C PRO A 454 46.42 -4.17 25.09
N VAL A 455 45.23 -4.32 24.53
CA VAL A 455 44.31 -3.24 24.14
C VAL A 455 43.98 -2.40 25.37
N THR A 456 44.43 -1.14 25.39
CA THR A 456 43.85 -0.12 26.26
C THR A 456 42.45 0.20 25.78
N SER A 457 41.47 0.07 26.68
CA SER A 457 40.08 0.50 26.55
C SER A 457 39.96 1.94 26.02
N PRO A 458 38.86 2.29 25.31
CA PRO A 458 38.62 3.68 24.94
C PRO A 458 38.31 4.52 26.20
N PRO A 459 38.71 5.81 26.25
CA PRO A 459 38.38 6.72 27.35
C PRO A 459 36.87 7.09 27.29
N PRO A 460 36.30 7.67 28.37
CA PRO A 460 34.84 7.80 28.55
C PRO A 460 34.12 8.57 27.44
#